data_AF-A0A3A8LIK0-F1
#
_entry.id   AF-A0A3A8LIK0-F1
#
_cell.length_a   1.000
_cell.length_b   1.000
_cell.length_c   1.000
_cell.angle_alpha   90.00
_cell.angle_beta   90.00
_cell.angle_gamma   90.00
#
_symmetry.space_group_name_H-M   'P 1'
#
loop_
_entity.id
_entity.type
_entity.pdbx_description
1 polymer ?
#
loop_
_entity_poly.entity_id
_entity_poly.type
_entity_poly.pdbx_seq_one_letter_code
_entity_poly.pdbx_strand_id
1 'polypeptide(L)'
;MSQAPEALHSRFDVHDRKQFEIKLEYQPTGADETRYLVEAYLFLPSSLNIDSETYPRADFYADIHNYVRFKTPVMGLSEILSSEGSPLLKLEAWLRTGLAPEADVVYQAKLLSCVLRGALRRFATTVETRCEAKTGEAARADLEMVVRSAGECVPAVLERFRVWLRATGESKLQEKTRASLRLVDEYVSLLVEQFFRRAVADMDALPRTGPWLPLRKGLMQAVLREESYRKEHRLRSVLSPTGDNEEYMQRLGFLKKFCMNVLFLSSRRRQRRQGWEEVLFAIAAGVAMAFATSVALWAQVRFTQVSLNFFLVAVVGYMMKDRIKEGLRRMFSRFAATHLYDRTTDLVDPVTARAIGICEERVDYGAAVKVPAGVSALRLHDDFLTVSQGELSEAVIRYQKRIVLDARLLPRSERGLTGVTDILRLNVGRFLRDMDEPEFALEYVDLEDFSVGHIRGAKRYPVDLVFRFTVLEAGSRKESAQLVRLVLDRNGIQRMQNFPQPVAAPEAAGTVPLQPAALRAGA
;
A
#
# COMPACT_ATOMS: atom_id res chain seq x y z
N MET A 1 -25.99 10.29 9.25
CA MET A 1 -26.52 9.10 8.56
C MET A 1 -25.33 8.27 8.10
N SER A 2 -25.04 7.17 8.77
CA SER A 2 -23.88 6.33 8.45
C SER A 2 -24.24 5.44 7.27
N GLN A 3 -23.65 5.68 6.10
CA GLN A 3 -23.60 4.65 5.06
C GLN A 3 -22.97 3.40 5.67
N ALA A 4 -23.50 2.21 5.33
CA ALA A 4 -22.87 0.95 5.72
C ALA A 4 -21.42 0.97 5.22
N PRO A 5 -20.43 0.59 6.04
CA PRO A 5 -19.03 0.67 5.64
C PRO A 5 -18.81 -0.19 4.39
N GLU A 6 -18.31 0.44 3.33
CA GLU A 6 -17.93 -0.25 2.11
C GLU A 6 -16.79 -1.24 2.43
N ALA A 7 -16.89 -2.47 1.93
CA ALA A 7 -15.96 -3.54 2.26
C ALA A 7 -14.52 -3.26 1.74
N LEU A 8 -14.40 -2.37 0.76
CA LEU A 8 -13.14 -1.89 0.20
C LEU A 8 -13.27 -0.40 -0.11
N HIS A 9 -12.35 0.41 0.41
CA HIS A 9 -12.20 1.80 0.02
C HIS A 9 -10.82 2.04 -0.61
N SER A 10 -10.77 2.66 -1.79
CA SER A 10 -9.52 2.96 -2.51
C SER A 10 -9.24 4.46 -2.57
N ARG A 11 -7.98 4.85 -2.37
CA ARG A 11 -7.50 6.22 -2.59
C ARG A 11 -6.20 6.19 -3.39
N PHE A 12 -6.14 7.07 -4.38
CA PHE A 12 -4.99 7.25 -5.27
C PHE A 12 -4.31 8.58 -4.95
N ASP A 13 -2.98 8.59 -4.96
CA ASP A 13 -2.19 9.77 -4.62
C ASP A 13 -0.83 9.74 -5.33
N VAL A 14 -0.22 10.91 -5.51
CA VAL A 14 1.16 11.04 -5.97
C VAL A 14 2.03 11.24 -4.73
N HIS A 15 2.78 10.21 -4.34
CA HIS A 15 3.55 10.24 -3.10
C HIS A 15 4.76 11.16 -3.19
N ASP A 16 5.48 11.08 -4.31
CA ASP A 16 6.59 11.96 -4.67
C ASP A 16 6.67 12.05 -6.21
N ARG A 17 7.70 12.73 -6.72
CA ARG A 17 7.91 12.93 -8.17
C ARG A 17 7.94 11.65 -9.00
N LYS A 18 8.27 10.49 -8.43
CA LYS A 18 8.42 9.21 -9.15
C LYS A 18 7.58 8.08 -8.56
N GLN A 19 6.87 8.30 -7.46
CA GLN A 19 6.07 7.27 -6.80
C GLN A 19 4.58 7.58 -6.86
N PHE A 20 3.85 6.71 -7.53
CA PHE A 20 2.40 6.64 -7.46
C PHE A 20 1.98 5.73 -6.29
N GLU A 21 1.07 6.19 -5.44
CA GLU A 21 0.61 5.46 -4.25
C GLU A 21 -0.88 5.17 -4.31
N ILE A 22 -1.23 3.92 -4.00
CA ILE A 22 -2.61 3.46 -3.84
C ILE A 22 -2.76 2.99 -2.40
N LYS A 23 -3.78 3.50 -1.71
CA LYS A 23 -4.19 3.03 -0.39
C LYS A 23 -5.51 2.29 -0.53
N LEU A 24 -5.52 1.02 -0.16
CA LEU A 24 -6.68 0.14 -0.16
C LEU A 24 -7.02 -0.20 1.29
N GLU A 25 -8.21 0.14 1.73
CA GLU A 25 -8.71 -0.21 3.06
C GLU A 25 -9.63 -1.42 2.94
N TYR A 26 -9.17 -2.57 3.43
CA TYR A 26 -9.93 -3.81 3.50
C TYR A 26 -10.66 -3.88 4.83
N GLN A 27 -11.99 -3.87 4.79
CA GLN A 27 -12.84 -3.89 5.98
C GLN A 27 -13.75 -5.12 5.90
N PRO A 28 -13.44 -6.21 6.63
CA PRO A 28 -14.32 -7.37 6.67
C PRO A 28 -15.64 -7.00 7.33
N THR A 29 -16.77 -7.48 6.77
CA THR A 29 -18.12 -7.16 7.27
C THR A 29 -18.64 -8.18 8.28
N GLY A 30 -17.87 -9.24 8.57
CA GLY A 30 -18.10 -10.16 9.68
C GLY A 30 -18.03 -11.65 9.31
N ALA A 31 -17.79 -11.99 8.04
CA ALA A 31 -17.49 -13.36 7.63
C ALA A 31 -16.14 -13.83 8.20
N ASP A 32 -16.00 -15.11 8.49
CA ASP A 32 -14.76 -15.69 9.03
C ASP A 32 -13.56 -15.47 8.09
N GLU A 33 -13.79 -15.53 6.77
CA GLU A 33 -12.77 -15.30 5.75
C GLU A 33 -13.31 -14.33 4.68
N THR A 34 -12.53 -13.29 4.38
CA THR A 34 -12.83 -12.34 3.32
C THR A 34 -11.72 -12.34 2.29
N ARG A 35 -12.09 -12.38 1.00
CA ARG A 35 -11.13 -12.41 -0.11
C ARG A 35 -11.28 -11.16 -0.96
N TYR A 36 -10.14 -10.55 -1.26
CA TYR A 36 -10.04 -9.35 -2.07
C TYR A 36 -9.12 -9.66 -3.26
N LEU A 37 -9.55 -9.30 -4.47
CA LEU A 37 -8.72 -9.34 -5.67
C LEU A 37 -8.63 -7.93 -6.23
N VAL A 38 -7.41 -7.44 -6.40
CA VAL A 38 -7.08 -6.17 -7.01
C VAL A 38 -6.34 -6.46 -8.31
N GLU A 39 -6.84 -5.94 -9.41
CA GLU A 39 -6.17 -6.03 -10.70
C GLU A 39 -5.91 -4.62 -11.22
N ALA A 40 -4.64 -4.31 -11.48
CA ALA A 40 -4.22 -3.08 -12.09
C ALA A 40 -3.78 -3.36 -13.53
N TYR A 41 -4.46 -2.74 -14.48
CA TYR A 41 -4.11 -2.75 -15.90
C TYR A 41 -3.42 -1.44 -16.23
N LEU A 42 -2.14 -1.49 -16.58
CA LEU A 42 -1.35 -0.35 -16.99
C LEU A 42 -1.24 -0.38 -18.51
N PHE A 43 -1.66 0.71 -19.15
CA PHE A 43 -1.57 0.89 -20.60
C PHE A 43 -0.51 1.95 -20.89
N LEU A 44 0.59 1.51 -21.50
CA LEU A 44 1.75 2.33 -21.77
C LEU A 44 1.90 2.56 -23.28
N PRO A 45 2.18 3.79 -23.72
CA PRO A 45 2.55 4.05 -25.11
C PRO A 45 3.78 3.24 -25.52
N SER A 46 3.79 2.66 -26.72
CA SER A 46 4.96 1.88 -27.19
C SER A 46 6.23 2.71 -27.32
N SER A 47 6.10 4.03 -27.46
CA SER A 47 7.25 4.96 -27.44
C SER A 47 8.01 4.97 -26.12
N LEU A 48 7.40 4.51 -25.02
CA LEU A 48 8.09 4.35 -23.74
C LEU A 48 8.93 3.07 -23.68
N ASN A 49 8.81 2.18 -24.67
CA ASN A 49 9.60 0.96 -24.79
C ASN A 49 9.57 0.10 -23.51
N ILE A 50 8.38 -0.06 -22.93
CA ILE A 50 8.14 -0.85 -21.71
C ILE A 50 7.42 -2.14 -22.07
N ASP A 51 8.11 -3.27 -22.00
CA ASP A 51 7.54 -4.60 -22.21
C ASP A 51 8.20 -5.65 -21.31
N SER A 52 7.94 -6.95 -21.56
CA SER A 52 8.49 -8.03 -20.75
C SER A 52 10.01 -8.22 -20.90
N GLU A 53 10.62 -7.70 -21.97
CA GLU A 53 12.06 -7.77 -22.23
C GLU A 53 12.79 -6.57 -21.60
N THR A 54 12.27 -5.36 -21.78
CA THR A 54 12.89 -4.12 -21.27
C THR A 54 12.53 -3.80 -19.81
N TYR A 55 11.40 -4.31 -19.34
CA TYR A 55 10.93 -4.17 -17.96
C TYR A 55 10.44 -5.52 -17.41
N PRO A 56 11.36 -6.49 -17.20
CA PRO A 56 11.02 -7.85 -16.80
C PRO A 56 10.37 -7.91 -15.42
N ARG A 57 9.71 -9.03 -15.11
CA ARG A 57 8.99 -9.25 -13.84
C ARG A 57 9.81 -8.87 -12.61
N ALA A 58 11.11 -9.20 -12.59
CA ALA A 58 11.98 -8.90 -11.46
C ALA A 58 12.12 -7.40 -11.20
N ASP A 59 12.23 -6.60 -12.26
CA ASP A 59 12.30 -5.15 -12.20
C ASP A 59 10.96 -4.54 -11.79
N PHE A 60 9.84 -5.02 -12.36
CA PHE A 60 8.50 -4.63 -11.92
C PHE A 60 8.31 -4.80 -10.43
N TYR A 61 8.74 -5.95 -9.94
CA TYR A 61 8.64 -6.30 -8.54
C TYR A 61 9.66 -5.63 -7.62
N ALA A 62 10.69 -5.00 -8.17
CA ALA A 62 11.64 -4.15 -7.44
C ALA A 62 11.12 -2.71 -7.33
N ASP A 63 10.37 -2.26 -8.34
CA ASP A 63 9.75 -0.93 -8.40
C ASP A 63 8.41 -0.86 -7.65
N ILE A 64 7.80 -2.01 -7.35
CA ILE A 64 6.60 -2.10 -6.51
C ILE A 64 6.94 -2.34 -5.03
N HIS A 65 6.44 -1.45 -4.17
CA HIS A 65 6.55 -1.60 -2.72
C HIS A 65 5.16 -1.77 -2.12
N ASN A 66 5.02 -2.75 -1.25
CA ASN A 66 3.75 -3.15 -0.66
C ASN A 66 3.88 -3.18 0.85
N TYR A 67 3.02 -2.42 1.53
CA TYR A 67 2.95 -2.40 2.99
C TYR A 67 1.51 -2.62 3.45
N VAL A 68 1.28 -3.71 4.18
CA VAL A 68 -0.01 -3.96 4.83
C VAL A 68 0.13 -3.63 6.32
N ARG A 69 -0.83 -2.89 6.86
CA ARG A 69 -0.87 -2.51 8.28
C ARG A 69 -2.28 -2.58 8.83
N PHE A 70 -2.43 -2.78 10.13
CA PHE A 70 -3.70 -2.59 10.81
C PHE A 70 -4.19 -1.14 10.68
N LYS A 71 -5.52 -0.98 10.60
CA LYS A 71 -6.14 0.33 10.70
C LYS A 71 -5.92 0.87 12.12
N THR A 72 -5.45 2.11 12.23
CA THR A 72 -5.31 2.75 13.53
C THR A 72 -6.70 2.91 14.16
N PRO A 73 -6.93 2.47 15.41
CA PRO A 73 -8.18 2.74 16.11
C PRO A 73 -8.49 4.23 16.11
N VAL A 74 -9.71 4.58 15.71
CA VAL A 74 -10.15 5.98 15.65
C VAL A 74 -10.63 6.39 17.04
N MET A 75 -9.98 7.40 17.63
CA MET A 75 -10.31 7.92 18.96
C MET A 75 -10.20 9.44 18.99
N GLY A 76 -11.19 10.14 19.55
CA GLY A 76 -11.15 11.58 19.81
C GLY A 76 -10.14 11.94 20.90
N LEU A 77 -9.76 13.22 21.01
CA LEU A 77 -8.81 13.67 22.03
C LEU A 77 -9.32 13.43 23.46
N SER A 78 -10.61 13.66 23.70
CA SER A 78 -11.27 13.35 24.98
C SER A 78 -11.36 11.85 25.25
N GLU A 79 -11.67 11.05 24.22
CA GLU A 79 -11.74 9.58 24.34
C GLU A 79 -10.39 8.97 24.74
N ILE A 80 -9.25 9.53 24.29
CA ILE A 80 -7.91 9.08 24.74
C ILE A 80 -7.77 9.21 26.27
N LEU A 81 -8.44 10.19 26.89
CA LEU A 81 -8.37 10.44 28.33
C LEU A 81 -9.37 9.62 29.15
N SER A 82 -10.41 9.02 28.55
CA SER A 82 -11.53 8.45 29.32
C SER A 82 -12.07 7.11 28.84
N SER A 83 -11.90 6.73 27.56
CA SER A 83 -12.42 5.45 27.03
C SER A 83 -11.63 4.27 27.58
N GLU A 84 -12.31 3.20 27.99
CA GLU A 84 -11.69 1.96 28.47
C GLU A 84 -10.77 1.32 27.42
N GLY A 85 -11.11 1.47 26.13
CA GLY A 85 -10.28 1.05 25.02
C GLY A 85 -8.99 1.86 24.83
N SER A 86 -8.82 3.00 25.52
CA SER A 86 -7.67 3.89 25.37
C SER A 86 -6.35 3.22 25.75
N PRO A 87 -5.32 3.28 24.89
CA PRO A 87 -3.98 2.82 25.25
C PRO A 87 -3.42 3.52 26.49
N LEU A 88 -3.78 4.79 26.74
CA LEU A 88 -3.35 5.53 27.94
C LEU A 88 -3.92 4.89 29.21
N LEU A 89 -5.22 4.61 29.24
CA LEU A 89 -5.87 4.03 30.41
C LEU A 89 -5.40 2.60 30.66
N LYS A 90 -5.11 1.83 29.60
CA LYS A 90 -4.51 0.49 29.72
C LYS A 90 -3.12 0.55 30.37
N LEU A 91 -2.28 1.49 29.96
CA LEU A 91 -0.97 1.70 30.58
C LEU A 91 -1.11 2.07 32.06
N GLU A 92 -1.99 3.01 32.39
CA GLU A 92 -2.25 3.42 33.78
C GLU A 92 -2.85 2.29 34.63
N ALA A 93 -3.71 1.45 34.06
CA ALA A 93 -4.28 0.31 34.76
C ALA A 93 -3.20 -0.68 35.23
N TRP A 94 -2.16 -0.90 34.42
CA TRP A 94 -1.04 -1.77 34.77
C TRP A 94 -0.17 -1.27 35.93
N LEU A 95 -0.23 0.01 36.30
CA LEU A 95 0.37 0.46 37.56
C LEU A 95 -0.38 -0.11 38.78
N ARG A 96 -1.69 -0.35 38.64
CA ARG A 96 -2.54 -0.84 39.74
C ARG A 96 -2.62 -2.37 39.79
N THR A 97 -2.69 -3.02 38.62
CA THR A 97 -2.89 -4.48 38.53
C THR A 97 -1.58 -5.27 38.41
N GLY A 98 -0.44 -4.57 38.31
CA GLY A 98 0.85 -5.16 37.98
C GLY A 98 1.20 -4.97 36.49
N LEU A 99 2.49 -4.72 36.24
CA LEU A 99 3.02 -4.46 34.90
C LEU A 99 2.81 -5.68 33.99
N ALA A 100 2.26 -5.44 32.81
CA ALA A 100 2.22 -6.41 31.72
C ALA A 100 3.65 -6.74 31.21
N PRO A 101 3.81 -7.80 30.42
CA PRO A 101 5.06 -8.08 29.73
C PRO A 101 5.60 -6.83 29.03
N GLU A 102 6.92 -6.60 29.10
CA GLU A 102 7.52 -5.36 28.59
C GLU A 102 7.21 -5.11 27.10
N ALA A 103 7.04 -6.17 26.31
CA ALA A 103 6.62 -6.08 24.91
C ALA A 103 5.22 -5.44 24.76
N ASP A 104 4.26 -5.79 25.61
CA ASP A 104 2.90 -5.25 25.61
C ASP A 104 2.89 -3.79 26.09
N VAL A 105 3.75 -3.46 27.06
CA VAL A 105 3.96 -2.08 27.52
C VAL A 105 4.46 -1.20 26.38
N VAL A 106 5.49 -1.63 25.66
CA VAL A 106 6.01 -0.89 24.48
C VAL A 106 4.97 -0.82 23.38
N TYR A 107 4.21 -1.89 23.15
CA TYR A 107 3.11 -1.91 22.18
C TYR A 107 2.06 -0.84 22.49
N GLN A 108 1.54 -0.80 23.72
CA GLN A 108 0.51 0.17 24.11
C GLN A 108 1.03 1.61 24.07
N ALA A 109 2.28 1.85 24.48
CA ALA A 109 2.89 3.18 24.38
C ALA A 109 3.02 3.64 22.91
N LYS A 110 3.46 2.76 22.00
CA LYS A 110 3.50 3.07 20.57
C LYS A 110 2.09 3.27 20.00
N LEU A 111 1.12 2.46 20.40
CA LEU A 111 -0.27 2.60 19.97
C LEU A 111 -0.87 3.93 20.44
N LEU A 112 -0.59 4.37 21.66
CA LEU A 112 -0.96 5.70 22.17
C LEU A 112 -0.49 6.80 21.23
N SER A 113 0.77 6.77 20.81
CA SER A 113 1.30 7.78 19.88
C SER A 113 0.63 7.74 18.51
N CYS A 114 0.24 6.55 18.02
CA CYS A 114 -0.48 6.39 16.76
C CYS A 114 -1.90 6.96 16.84
N VAL A 115 -2.61 6.67 17.92
CA VAL A 115 -3.97 7.18 18.17
C VAL A 115 -3.95 8.69 18.35
N LEU A 116 -3.01 9.23 19.15
CA LEU A 116 -2.81 10.67 19.34
C LEU A 116 -2.49 11.38 18.01
N ARG A 117 -1.57 10.82 17.20
CA ARG A 117 -1.28 11.34 15.84
C ARG A 117 -2.55 11.40 14.99
N GLY A 118 -3.38 10.35 15.03
CA GLY A 118 -4.65 10.30 14.31
C GLY A 118 -5.62 11.38 14.77
N ALA A 119 -5.73 11.60 16.08
CA ALA A 119 -6.59 12.62 16.68
C ALA A 119 -6.11 14.05 16.33
N LEU A 120 -4.82 14.33 16.47
CA LEU A 120 -4.20 15.61 16.11
C LEU A 120 -4.31 15.91 14.61
N ARG A 121 -4.18 14.90 13.75
CA ARG A 121 -4.40 15.06 12.31
C ARG A 121 -5.83 15.47 11.98
N ARG A 122 -6.82 14.81 12.59
CA ARG A 122 -8.24 15.19 12.40
C ARG A 122 -8.49 16.60 12.90
N PHE A 123 -7.95 16.95 14.07
CA PHE A 123 -8.00 18.31 14.60
C PHE A 123 -7.46 19.34 13.60
N ALA A 124 -6.24 19.15 13.09
CA ALA A 124 -5.64 20.07 12.12
C ALA A 124 -6.46 20.18 10.82
N THR A 125 -6.95 19.06 10.28
CA THR A 125 -7.84 19.07 9.10
C THR A 125 -9.15 19.80 9.37
N THR A 126 -9.74 19.64 10.57
CA THR A 126 -10.94 20.40 10.95
C THR A 126 -10.65 21.91 11.01
N VAL A 127 -9.49 22.32 11.53
CA VAL A 127 -9.09 23.74 11.54
C VAL A 127 -8.94 24.27 10.12
N GLU A 128 -8.15 23.59 9.29
CA GLU A 128 -7.92 23.93 7.87
C GLU A 128 -9.24 24.11 7.11
N THR A 129 -10.11 23.10 7.11
CA THR A 129 -11.39 23.13 6.37
C THR A 129 -12.33 24.25 6.87
N ARG A 130 -12.35 24.52 8.17
CA ARG A 130 -13.25 25.54 8.76
C ARG A 130 -12.71 26.96 8.57
N CYS A 131 -11.39 27.14 8.45
CA CYS A 131 -10.78 28.44 8.18
C CYS A 131 -10.93 28.86 6.70
N GLU A 132 -10.90 27.91 5.77
CA GLU A 132 -11.03 28.18 4.32
C GLU A 132 -12.47 28.49 3.89
N ALA A 133 -13.46 27.87 4.55
CA ALA A 133 -14.85 28.17 4.27
C ALA A 133 -15.21 29.58 4.78
N LYS A 134 -15.98 30.37 4.00
CA LYS A 134 -16.67 31.57 4.49
C LYS A 134 -17.74 31.14 5.51
N THR A 135 -17.31 30.75 6.70
CA THR A 135 -18.16 30.13 7.72
C THR A 135 -18.97 31.18 8.47
N GLY A 136 -20.27 30.92 8.63
CA GLY A 136 -21.15 31.69 9.53
C GLY A 136 -20.76 31.54 11.01
N GLU A 137 -21.40 32.34 11.87
CA GLU A 137 -21.06 32.44 13.31
C GLU A 137 -21.09 31.09 14.04
N ALA A 138 -22.03 30.21 13.74
CA ALA A 138 -22.14 28.89 14.36
C ALA A 138 -20.90 27.99 14.10
N ALA A 139 -20.34 28.04 12.89
CA ALA A 139 -19.15 27.27 12.55
C ALA A 139 -17.87 27.88 13.15
N ARG A 140 -17.86 29.19 13.43
CA ARG A 140 -16.79 29.84 14.21
C ARG A 140 -16.83 29.45 15.68
N ALA A 141 -18.02 29.39 16.28
CA ALA A 141 -18.19 28.93 17.66
C ALA A 141 -17.79 27.45 17.85
N ASP A 142 -18.16 26.58 16.88
CA ASP A 142 -17.72 25.18 16.83
C ASP A 142 -16.18 25.09 16.75
N LEU A 143 -15.55 25.85 15.86
CA LEU A 143 -14.10 25.88 15.73
C LEU A 143 -13.40 26.37 17.00
N GLU A 144 -13.93 27.40 17.67
CA GLU A 144 -13.43 27.85 18.96
C GLU A 144 -13.46 26.73 20.01
N MET A 145 -14.57 26.00 20.10
CA MET A 145 -14.72 24.86 21.01
C MET A 145 -13.71 23.76 20.71
N VAL A 146 -13.53 23.42 19.43
CA VAL A 146 -12.57 22.40 18.97
C VAL A 146 -11.13 22.80 19.34
N VAL A 147 -10.73 24.04 19.10
CA VAL A 147 -9.39 24.53 19.43
C VAL A 147 -9.16 24.58 20.94
N ARG A 148 -10.14 25.05 21.70
CA ARG A 148 -10.07 25.09 23.17
C ARG A 148 -9.94 23.67 23.75
N SER A 149 -10.80 22.75 23.30
CA SER A 149 -10.78 21.35 23.73
C SER A 149 -9.44 20.68 23.40
N ALA A 150 -8.88 20.94 22.23
CA ALA A 150 -7.56 20.42 21.87
C ALA A 150 -6.44 20.98 22.76
N GLY A 151 -6.48 22.29 23.05
CA GLY A 151 -5.54 22.97 23.94
C GLY A 151 -5.57 22.46 25.38
N GLU A 152 -6.69 21.88 25.83
CA GLU A 152 -6.84 21.27 27.16
C GLU A 152 -6.49 19.77 27.17
N CYS A 153 -7.06 19.01 26.22
CA CYS A 153 -6.93 17.56 26.20
C CYS A 153 -5.50 17.10 25.89
N VAL A 154 -4.82 17.75 24.95
CA VAL A 154 -3.48 17.30 24.50
C VAL A 154 -2.44 17.43 25.61
N PRO A 155 -2.29 18.58 26.31
CA PRO A 155 -1.41 18.66 27.46
C PRO A 155 -1.76 17.66 28.55
N ALA A 156 -3.05 17.40 28.80
CA ALA A 156 -3.47 16.41 29.79
C ALA A 156 -3.05 14.98 29.41
N VAL A 157 -3.11 14.60 28.13
CA VAL A 157 -2.62 13.29 27.64
C VAL A 157 -1.12 13.16 27.88
N LEU A 158 -0.35 14.19 27.53
CA LEU A 158 1.11 14.18 27.70
C LEU A 158 1.50 14.12 29.18
N GLU A 159 0.86 14.92 30.05
CA GLU A 159 1.15 14.92 31.47
C GLU A 159 0.84 13.57 32.12
N ARG A 160 -0.33 12.99 31.83
CA ARG A 160 -0.69 11.66 32.34
C ARG A 160 0.26 10.57 31.87
N PHE A 161 0.64 10.60 30.59
CA PHE A 161 1.63 9.65 30.06
C PHE A 161 3.00 9.81 30.74
N ARG A 162 3.44 11.04 31.02
CA ARG A 162 4.71 11.32 31.70
C ARG A 162 4.68 10.99 33.19
N VAL A 163 3.56 11.21 33.88
CA VAL A 163 3.33 10.72 35.25
C VAL A 163 3.48 9.20 35.28
N TRP A 164 2.82 8.51 34.36
CA TRP A 164 2.93 7.06 34.21
C TRP A 164 4.37 6.63 33.89
N LEU A 165 5.07 7.34 33.01
CA LEU A 165 6.46 7.05 32.64
C LEU A 165 7.41 7.19 33.85
N ARG A 166 7.21 8.20 34.69
CA ARG A 166 7.98 8.39 35.94
C ARG A 166 7.72 7.23 36.92
N ALA A 167 6.45 6.90 37.16
CA ALA A 167 6.06 5.82 38.06
C ALA A 167 6.58 4.44 37.60
N THR A 168 6.55 4.17 36.29
CA THR A 168 7.11 2.92 35.74
C THR A 168 8.64 2.88 35.76
N GLY A 169 9.31 4.04 35.75
CA GLY A 169 10.77 4.14 35.88
C GLY A 169 11.33 3.57 37.19
N GLU A 170 10.51 3.50 38.24
CA GLU A 170 10.87 2.88 39.53
C GLU A 170 10.86 1.34 39.49
N SER A 171 10.29 0.75 38.43
CA SER A 171 10.24 -0.70 38.24
C SER A 171 11.51 -1.24 37.57
N LYS A 172 11.83 -2.53 37.81
CA LYS A 172 12.97 -3.24 37.18
C LYS A 172 12.70 -3.57 35.70
N LEU A 173 12.63 -2.56 34.84
CA LEU A 173 12.48 -2.71 33.39
C LEU A 173 13.83 -2.87 32.70
N GLN A 174 13.89 -3.59 31.58
CA GLN A 174 15.08 -3.62 30.73
C GLN A 174 15.38 -2.25 30.11
N GLU A 175 16.66 -1.96 29.86
CA GLU A 175 17.07 -0.67 29.27
C GLU A 175 16.47 -0.45 27.88
N LYS A 176 16.29 -1.53 27.10
CA LYS A 176 15.63 -1.46 25.78
C LYS A 176 14.19 -0.93 25.88
N THR A 177 13.46 -1.35 26.90
CA THR A 177 12.08 -0.92 27.16
C THR A 177 12.05 0.53 27.61
N ARG A 178 12.93 0.91 28.55
CA ARG A 178 13.09 2.31 28.98
C ARG A 178 13.44 3.24 27.81
N ALA A 179 14.39 2.84 26.97
CA ALA A 179 14.74 3.57 25.76
C ALA A 179 13.53 3.70 24.80
N SER A 180 12.78 2.60 24.60
CA SER A 180 11.58 2.61 23.75
C SER A 180 10.52 3.59 24.24
N LEU A 181 10.27 3.65 25.55
CA LEU A 181 9.30 4.57 26.14
C LEU A 181 9.74 6.03 26.02
N ARG A 182 11.04 6.33 26.22
CA ARG A 182 11.60 7.67 25.98
C ARG A 182 11.45 8.12 24.53
N LEU A 183 11.65 7.21 23.57
CA LEU A 183 11.43 7.51 22.15
C LEU A 183 9.96 7.79 21.83
N VAL A 184 9.02 7.10 22.49
CA VAL A 184 7.59 7.39 22.35
C VAL A 184 7.25 8.77 22.91
N ASP A 185 7.76 9.12 24.09
CA ASP A 185 7.57 10.44 24.70
C ASP A 185 8.11 11.58 23.82
N GLU A 186 9.34 11.42 23.28
CA GLU A 186 9.91 12.37 22.33
C GLU A 186 9.03 12.52 21.08
N TYR A 187 8.48 11.40 20.58
CA TYR A 187 7.61 11.44 19.40
C TYR A 187 6.28 12.17 19.67
N VAL A 188 5.61 11.91 20.80
CA VAL A 188 4.35 12.62 21.10
C VAL A 188 4.58 14.11 21.31
N SER A 189 5.71 14.49 21.90
CA SER A 189 6.15 15.89 22.03
C SER A 189 6.28 16.58 20.66
N LEU A 190 6.88 15.90 19.67
CA LEU A 190 6.98 16.38 18.29
C LEU A 190 5.63 16.44 17.56
N LEU A 191 4.71 15.52 17.84
CA LEU A 191 3.37 15.55 17.26
C LEU A 191 2.61 16.81 17.68
N VAL A 192 2.72 17.20 18.95
CA VAL A 192 2.12 18.45 19.45
C VAL A 192 2.71 19.64 18.72
N GLU A 193 4.04 19.75 18.64
CA GLU A 193 4.70 20.83 17.89
C GLU A 193 4.19 20.91 16.44
N GLN A 194 4.21 19.78 15.71
CA GLN A 194 3.84 19.74 14.31
C GLN A 194 2.40 20.18 14.06
N PHE A 195 1.43 19.60 14.78
CA PHE A 195 0.01 19.82 14.50
C PHE A 195 -0.51 21.14 15.08
N PHE A 196 0.00 21.60 16.23
CA PHE A 196 -0.43 22.89 16.78
C PHE A 196 0.16 24.06 16.00
N ARG A 197 1.43 23.99 15.56
CA ARG A 197 1.98 25.00 14.65
C ARG A 197 1.20 25.06 13.33
N ARG A 198 0.89 23.90 12.74
CA ARG A 198 0.05 23.84 11.52
C ARG A 198 -1.32 24.48 11.76
N ALA A 199 -2.02 24.11 12.82
CA ALA A 199 -3.33 24.69 13.13
C ALA A 199 -3.26 26.21 13.28
N VAL A 200 -2.24 26.75 13.97
CA VAL A 200 -2.05 28.20 14.12
C VAL A 200 -1.75 28.89 12.78
N ALA A 201 -0.99 28.24 11.89
CA ALA A 201 -0.72 28.74 10.54
C ALA A 201 -1.99 28.74 9.68
N ASP A 202 -2.77 27.65 9.70
CA ASP A 202 -4.04 27.54 8.96
C ASP A 202 -5.08 28.55 9.46
N MET A 203 -4.99 28.97 10.73
CA MET A 203 -5.81 30.03 11.28
C MET A 203 -5.44 31.43 10.75
N ASP A 204 -4.35 31.68 10.02
CA ASP A 204 -3.93 33.05 9.61
C ASP A 204 -5.02 33.86 8.87
N ALA A 205 -5.95 33.19 8.17
CA ALA A 205 -7.12 33.82 7.55
C ALA A 205 -8.16 34.37 8.54
N LEU A 206 -8.12 33.97 9.82
CA LEU A 206 -9.01 34.45 10.88
C LEU A 206 -8.50 35.76 11.50
N PRO A 207 -9.37 36.61 12.08
CA PRO A 207 -8.96 37.82 12.77
C PRO A 207 -7.85 37.56 13.79
N ARG A 208 -6.81 38.41 13.78
CA ARG A 208 -5.69 38.34 14.73
C ARG A 208 -6.09 38.78 16.14
N THR A 209 -7.22 39.46 16.27
CA THR A 209 -7.77 40.00 17.52
C THR A 209 -9.07 39.28 17.92
N GLY A 210 -9.55 39.55 19.14
CA GLY A 210 -10.78 38.95 19.67
C GLY A 210 -10.58 37.53 20.22
N PRO A 211 -11.58 36.63 20.09
CA PRO A 211 -11.56 35.31 20.75
C PRO A 211 -10.46 34.37 20.22
N TRP A 212 -9.91 34.65 19.03
CA TRP A 212 -8.87 33.82 18.41
C TRP A 212 -7.47 34.04 18.98
N LEU A 213 -7.18 35.23 19.50
CA LEU A 213 -5.87 35.54 20.09
C LEU A 213 -5.52 34.64 21.28
N PRO A 214 -6.39 34.46 22.31
CA PRO A 214 -6.08 33.56 23.41
C PRO A 214 -5.97 32.10 22.97
N LEU A 215 -6.74 31.66 21.98
CA LEU A 215 -6.65 30.30 21.43
C LEU A 215 -5.30 30.03 20.75
N ARG A 216 -4.85 30.95 19.87
CA ARG A 216 -3.52 30.84 19.24
C ARG A 216 -2.42 30.85 20.29
N LYS A 217 -2.51 31.75 21.27
CA LYS A 217 -1.56 31.80 22.38
C LYS A 217 -1.54 30.50 23.18
N GLY A 218 -2.71 29.91 23.47
CA GLY A 218 -2.82 28.63 24.18
C GLY A 218 -2.13 27.49 23.43
N LEU A 219 -2.41 27.34 22.13
CA LEU A 219 -1.74 26.34 21.29
C LEU A 219 -0.22 26.57 21.24
N MET A 220 0.23 27.80 21.02
CA MET A 220 1.66 28.13 20.96
C MET A 220 2.36 27.98 22.31
N GLN A 221 1.69 28.24 23.42
CA GLN A 221 2.24 27.96 24.75
C GLN A 221 2.47 26.47 24.95
N ALA A 222 1.57 25.60 24.50
CA ALA A 222 1.79 24.16 24.52
C ALA A 222 2.98 23.76 23.65
N VAL A 223 3.12 24.34 22.44
CA VAL A 223 4.29 24.11 21.58
C VAL A 223 5.60 24.53 22.26
N LEU A 224 5.65 25.73 22.84
CA LEU A 224 6.84 26.25 23.52
C LEU A 224 7.22 25.44 24.76
N ARG A 225 6.23 24.93 25.51
CA ARG A 225 6.49 23.99 26.63
C ARG A 225 7.16 22.72 26.14
N GLU A 226 6.68 22.16 25.04
CA GLU A 226 7.23 20.93 24.47
C GLU A 226 8.63 21.14 23.86
N GLU A 227 8.89 22.29 23.22
CA GLU A 227 10.24 22.67 22.80
C GLU A 227 11.20 22.82 23.99
N SER A 228 10.75 23.49 25.05
CA SER A 228 11.56 23.70 26.27
C SER A 228 11.88 22.36 26.92
N TYR A 229 10.89 21.48 27.03
CA TYR A 229 11.05 20.11 27.48
C TYR A 229 12.14 19.36 26.68
N ARG A 230 12.09 19.41 25.35
CA ARG A 230 13.10 18.74 24.50
C ARG A 230 14.50 19.35 24.66
N LYS A 231 14.60 20.68 24.83
CA LYS A 231 15.87 21.38 25.10
C LYS A 231 16.47 21.00 26.45
N GLU A 232 15.66 21.01 27.51
CA GLU A 232 16.07 20.64 28.88
C GLU A 232 16.58 19.20 28.95
N HIS A 233 15.94 18.29 28.21
CA HIS A 233 16.32 16.88 28.12
C HIS A 233 17.41 16.60 27.07
N ARG A 234 18.00 17.66 26.47
CA ARG A 234 19.08 17.59 25.45
C ARG A 234 18.74 16.66 24.27
N LEU A 235 17.48 16.67 23.83
CA LEU A 235 17.02 15.89 22.70
C LEU A 235 17.40 16.58 21.38
N ARG A 236 17.72 15.79 20.34
CA ARG A 236 18.13 16.29 19.01
C ARG A 236 16.97 16.76 18.13
N SER A 237 15.74 16.65 18.63
CA SER A 237 14.49 16.96 17.94
C SER A 237 14.03 18.39 18.21
N VAL A 238 14.94 19.36 18.09
CA VAL A 238 14.65 20.78 18.30
C VAL A 238 14.81 21.53 16.98
N LEU A 239 13.78 22.24 16.56
CA LEU A 239 13.78 23.08 15.36
C LEU A 239 14.68 24.31 15.56
N SER A 240 15.54 24.57 14.58
CA SER A 240 16.38 25.76 14.47
C SER A 240 15.89 26.63 13.31
N PRO A 241 15.38 27.85 13.55
CA PRO A 241 14.94 28.75 12.49
C PRO A 241 16.03 29.15 11.50
N THR A 242 17.31 29.10 11.91
CA THR A 242 18.47 29.55 11.12
C THR A 242 19.34 28.39 10.61
N GLY A 243 18.99 27.14 10.94
CA GLY A 243 19.75 25.94 10.55
C GLY A 243 19.13 25.15 9.40
N ASP A 244 19.85 24.15 8.90
CA ASP A 244 19.38 23.22 7.85
C ASP A 244 18.30 22.23 8.35
N ASN A 245 18.18 22.06 9.67
CA ASN A 245 17.25 21.15 10.34
C ASN A 245 17.38 19.67 9.89
N GLU A 246 18.56 19.25 9.44
CA GLU A 246 18.77 17.86 8.98
C GLU A 246 18.55 16.85 10.12
N GLU A 247 19.18 17.07 11.28
CA GLU A 247 19.04 16.18 12.45
C GLU A 247 17.58 16.08 12.92
N TYR A 248 16.86 17.20 12.91
CA TYR A 248 15.44 17.24 13.24
C TYR A 248 14.63 16.35 12.28
N MET A 249 14.86 16.48 10.97
CA MET A 249 14.16 15.69 9.96
C MET A 249 14.50 14.19 10.04
N GLN A 250 15.77 13.87 10.25
CA GLN A 250 16.23 12.49 10.46
C GLN A 250 15.57 11.88 11.70
N ARG A 251 15.56 12.61 12.83
CA ARG A 251 15.00 12.15 14.09
C ARG A 251 13.49 11.97 14.01
N LEU A 252 12.77 12.93 13.44
CA LEU A 252 11.33 12.84 13.21
C LEU A 252 10.99 11.64 12.31
N GLY A 253 11.75 11.43 11.24
CA GLY A 253 11.60 10.30 10.32
C GLY A 253 11.79 8.96 11.03
N PHE A 254 12.84 8.85 11.85
CA PHE A 254 13.11 7.66 12.67
C PHE A 254 11.98 7.39 13.67
N LEU A 255 11.60 8.39 14.48
CA LEU A 255 10.59 8.23 15.53
C LEU A 255 9.22 7.87 14.96
N LYS A 256 8.84 8.46 13.83
CA LYS A 256 7.63 8.09 13.08
C LYS A 256 7.67 6.62 12.68
N LYS A 257 8.76 6.16 12.06
CA LYS A 257 8.90 4.74 11.66
C LYS A 257 8.88 3.82 12.88
N PHE A 258 9.59 4.18 13.95
CA PHE A 258 9.68 3.43 15.19
C PHE A 258 8.33 3.26 15.89
N CYS A 259 7.53 4.33 15.97
CA CYS A 259 6.23 4.27 16.62
C CYS A 259 5.18 3.59 15.75
N MET A 260 5.17 3.90 14.44
CA MET A 260 4.16 3.36 13.53
C MET A 260 4.38 1.88 13.18
N ASN A 261 5.59 1.34 13.35
CA ASN A 261 5.90 -0.07 13.04
C ASN A 261 4.99 -1.07 13.77
N VAL A 262 4.41 -0.66 14.90
CA VAL A 262 3.49 -1.45 15.72
C VAL A 262 2.21 -1.86 14.96
N LEU A 263 1.84 -1.08 13.94
CA LEU A 263 0.67 -1.34 13.10
C LEU A 263 1.02 -2.16 11.85
N PHE A 264 2.29 -2.18 11.42
CA PHE A 264 2.67 -2.84 10.18
C PHE A 264 2.76 -4.34 10.36
N LEU A 265 2.11 -5.07 9.47
CA LEU A 265 2.19 -6.51 9.43
C LEU A 265 3.55 -6.92 8.91
N SER A 266 4.15 -7.90 9.57
CA SER A 266 5.38 -8.51 9.08
C SER A 266 5.04 -9.39 7.87
N SER A 267 5.84 -9.26 6.81
CA SER A 267 5.70 -10.03 5.58
C SER A 267 6.72 -11.16 5.56
N ARG A 268 6.26 -12.40 5.73
CA ARG A 268 7.12 -13.57 5.57
C ARG A 268 6.91 -14.14 4.17
N ARG A 269 7.89 -13.94 3.28
CA ARG A 269 7.83 -14.50 1.91
C ARG A 269 7.93 -16.02 1.98
N ARG A 270 7.07 -16.69 1.21
CA ARG A 270 7.07 -18.14 1.05
C ARG A 270 7.46 -18.47 -0.39
N GLN A 271 8.53 -19.24 -0.58
CA GLN A 271 8.96 -19.70 -1.91
C GLN A 271 8.09 -20.88 -2.41
N ARG A 272 6.77 -20.69 -2.50
CA ARG A 272 5.83 -21.75 -2.90
C ARG A 272 5.99 -22.16 -4.37
N ARG A 273 6.35 -21.20 -5.24
CA ARG A 273 6.55 -21.41 -6.67
C ARG A 273 7.69 -22.38 -6.97
N GLN A 274 8.82 -22.22 -6.27
CA GLN A 274 9.99 -23.07 -6.47
C GLN A 274 9.66 -24.55 -6.21
N GLY A 275 8.94 -24.85 -5.13
CA GLY A 275 8.53 -26.24 -4.83
C GLY A 275 7.63 -26.86 -5.90
N TRP A 276 6.69 -26.10 -6.47
CA TRP A 276 5.85 -26.59 -7.58
C TRP A 276 6.64 -26.78 -8.88
N GLU A 277 7.56 -25.87 -9.20
CA GLU A 277 8.43 -26.01 -10.37
C GLU A 277 9.32 -27.25 -10.23
N GLU A 278 9.86 -27.54 -9.04
CA GLU A 278 10.63 -28.74 -8.77
C GLU A 278 9.82 -30.02 -8.96
N VAL A 279 8.56 -30.06 -8.50
CA VAL A 279 7.66 -31.21 -8.74
C VAL A 279 7.40 -31.40 -10.24
N LEU A 280 7.11 -30.31 -10.96
CA LEU A 280 6.89 -30.37 -12.42
C LEU A 280 8.16 -30.82 -13.15
N PHE A 281 9.34 -30.39 -12.69
CA PHE A 281 10.63 -30.81 -13.25
C PHE A 281 10.94 -32.27 -12.94
N ALA A 282 10.53 -32.77 -11.78
CA ALA A 282 10.62 -34.19 -11.43
C ALA A 282 9.74 -35.05 -12.35
N ILE A 283 8.50 -34.61 -12.64
CA ILE A 283 7.62 -35.26 -13.60
C ILE A 283 8.26 -35.26 -15.01
N ALA A 284 8.81 -34.14 -15.45
CA ALA A 284 9.52 -34.05 -16.73
C ALA A 284 10.69 -35.04 -16.81
N ALA A 285 11.47 -35.16 -15.74
CA ALA A 285 12.57 -36.10 -15.66
C ALA A 285 12.08 -37.56 -15.69
N GLY A 286 10.98 -37.87 -15.00
CA GLY A 286 10.34 -39.19 -14.99
C GLY A 286 9.87 -39.60 -16.39
N VAL A 287 9.16 -38.71 -17.11
CA VAL A 287 8.70 -38.97 -18.49
C VAL A 287 9.89 -39.19 -19.43
N ALA A 288 10.95 -38.37 -19.32
CA ALA A 288 12.14 -38.53 -20.13
C ALA A 288 12.88 -39.85 -19.84
N MET A 289 12.97 -40.26 -18.57
CA MET A 289 13.56 -41.54 -18.17
C MET A 289 12.74 -42.73 -18.67
N ALA A 290 11.41 -42.66 -18.58
CA ALA A 290 10.53 -43.70 -19.12
C ALA A 290 10.74 -43.86 -20.63
N PHE A 291 10.83 -42.75 -21.38
CA PHE A 291 11.13 -42.76 -22.80
C PHE A 291 12.48 -43.43 -23.11
N ALA A 292 13.55 -43.01 -22.44
CA ALA A 292 14.90 -43.57 -22.64
C ALA A 292 14.94 -45.07 -22.36
N THR A 293 14.29 -45.50 -21.28
CA THR A 293 14.23 -46.91 -20.87
C THR A 293 13.47 -47.73 -21.90
N SER A 294 12.36 -47.23 -22.44
CA SER A 294 11.62 -47.89 -23.51
C SER A 294 12.46 -48.05 -24.78
N VAL A 295 13.21 -47.02 -25.19
CA VAL A 295 14.12 -47.10 -26.34
C VAL A 295 15.25 -48.11 -26.10
N ALA A 296 15.82 -48.12 -24.90
CA ALA A 296 16.88 -49.06 -24.52
C ALA A 296 16.37 -50.51 -24.52
N LEU A 297 15.20 -50.77 -23.93
CA LEU A 297 14.57 -52.09 -23.93
C LEU A 297 14.23 -52.55 -25.36
N TRP A 298 13.71 -51.66 -26.20
CA TRP A 298 13.45 -51.95 -27.60
C TRP A 298 14.74 -52.29 -28.36
N ALA A 299 15.80 -51.51 -28.16
CA ALA A 299 17.10 -51.76 -28.78
C ALA A 299 17.71 -53.10 -28.32
N GLN A 300 17.55 -53.44 -27.05
CA GLN A 300 18.02 -54.70 -26.47
C GLN A 300 17.28 -55.92 -27.05
N VAL A 301 15.97 -55.83 -27.26
CA VAL A 301 15.18 -56.90 -27.90
C VAL A 301 15.55 -57.06 -29.38
N ARG A 302 15.86 -55.96 -30.08
CA ARG A 302 16.13 -55.98 -31.53
C ARG A 302 17.56 -56.33 -31.89
N PHE A 303 18.52 -55.97 -31.03
CA PHE A 303 19.95 -56.18 -31.21
C PHE A 303 20.49 -57.00 -30.03
N THR A 304 20.40 -58.33 -30.16
CA THR A 304 20.75 -59.31 -29.12
C THR A 304 22.25 -59.35 -28.76
N GLN A 305 23.12 -58.78 -29.60
CA GLN A 305 24.55 -58.60 -29.29
C GLN A 305 24.89 -57.11 -29.20
N VAL A 306 25.84 -56.77 -28.32
CA VAL A 306 26.42 -55.42 -28.19
C VAL A 306 27.09 -55.06 -29.52
N SER A 307 26.32 -54.46 -30.40
CA SER A 307 26.71 -54.07 -31.75
C SER A 307 26.84 -52.54 -31.83
N LEU A 308 27.58 -52.06 -32.82
CA LEU A 308 27.70 -50.62 -33.09
C LEU A 308 26.32 -49.95 -33.25
N ASN A 309 25.35 -50.68 -33.83
CA ASN A 309 23.97 -50.22 -33.97
C ASN A 309 23.26 -50.05 -32.61
N PHE A 310 23.46 -50.98 -31.67
CA PHE A 310 22.94 -50.84 -30.31
C PHE A 310 23.51 -49.60 -29.62
N PHE A 311 24.83 -49.39 -29.71
CA PHE A 311 25.49 -48.22 -29.13
C PHE A 311 24.96 -46.91 -29.71
N LEU A 312 24.84 -46.81 -31.05
CA LEU A 312 24.29 -45.64 -31.73
C LEU A 312 22.86 -45.33 -31.28
N VAL A 313 21.98 -46.34 -31.22
CA VAL A 313 20.59 -46.16 -30.76
C VAL A 313 20.54 -45.71 -29.30
N ALA A 314 21.40 -46.27 -28.43
CA ALA A 314 21.46 -45.87 -27.03
C ALA A 314 21.92 -44.41 -26.86
N VAL A 315 22.95 -43.97 -27.60
CA VAL A 315 23.43 -42.58 -27.57
C VAL A 315 22.34 -41.62 -28.07
N VAL A 316 21.71 -41.92 -29.20
CA VAL A 316 20.63 -41.09 -29.76
C VAL A 316 19.42 -41.06 -28.82
N GLY A 317 19.04 -42.19 -28.23
CA GLY A 317 17.98 -42.28 -27.23
C GLY A 317 18.26 -41.43 -26.00
N TYR A 318 19.52 -41.42 -25.54
CA TYR A 318 19.96 -40.57 -24.43
C TYR A 318 19.93 -39.08 -24.78
N MET A 319 20.39 -38.70 -25.98
CA MET A 319 20.28 -37.31 -26.46
C MET A 319 18.82 -36.85 -26.57
N MET A 320 17.94 -37.73 -27.07
CA MET A 320 16.52 -37.43 -27.22
C MET A 320 15.82 -37.29 -25.86
N LYS A 321 16.18 -38.12 -24.87
CA LYS A 321 15.76 -37.94 -23.48
C LYS A 321 16.07 -36.54 -22.97
N ASP A 322 17.29 -36.04 -23.17
CA ASP A 322 17.68 -34.72 -22.68
C ASP A 322 16.87 -33.60 -23.38
N ARG A 323 16.63 -33.74 -24.69
CA ARG A 323 15.79 -32.79 -25.44
C ARG A 323 14.32 -32.82 -24.99
N ILE A 324 13.76 -34.00 -24.73
CA ILE A 324 12.40 -34.17 -24.19
C ILE A 324 12.30 -33.55 -22.80
N LYS A 325 13.25 -33.85 -21.91
CA LYS A 325 13.31 -33.30 -20.55
C LYS A 325 13.35 -31.78 -20.57
N GLU A 326 14.23 -31.19 -21.38
CA GLU A 326 14.31 -29.73 -21.52
C GLU A 326 13.04 -29.10 -22.12
N GLY A 327 12.45 -29.74 -23.13
CA GLY A 327 11.21 -29.30 -23.75
C GLY A 327 10.05 -29.28 -22.75
N LEU A 328 9.86 -30.38 -22.02
CA LEU A 328 8.87 -30.50 -20.95
C LEU A 328 9.13 -29.49 -19.83
N ARG A 329 10.40 -29.31 -19.43
CA ARG A 329 10.79 -28.32 -18.43
C ARG A 329 10.34 -26.91 -18.85
N ARG A 330 10.62 -26.52 -20.09
CA ARG A 330 10.22 -25.22 -20.66
C ARG A 330 8.70 -25.08 -20.73
N MET A 331 7.98 -26.12 -21.17
CA MET A 331 6.52 -26.10 -21.21
C MET A 331 5.91 -25.96 -19.82
N PHE A 332 6.38 -26.74 -18.85
CA PHE A 332 5.90 -26.68 -17.48
C PHE A 332 6.24 -25.36 -16.80
N SER A 333 7.43 -24.78 -17.04
CA SER A 333 7.75 -23.43 -16.56
C SER A 333 6.81 -22.37 -17.14
N ARG A 334 6.45 -22.45 -18.43
CA ARG A 334 5.48 -21.54 -19.04
C ARG A 334 4.07 -21.75 -18.46
N PHE A 335 3.65 -22.99 -18.25
CA PHE A 335 2.36 -23.32 -17.64
C PHE A 335 2.27 -22.84 -16.18
N ALA A 336 3.32 -23.10 -15.39
CA ALA A 336 3.45 -22.60 -14.03
C ALA A 336 3.42 -21.06 -14.00
N ALA A 337 4.16 -20.39 -14.88
CA ALA A 337 4.18 -18.93 -14.97
C ALA A 337 2.85 -18.30 -15.42
N THR A 338 1.95 -19.07 -16.02
CA THR A 338 0.63 -18.64 -16.48
C THR A 338 -0.51 -19.00 -15.53
N HIS A 339 -0.30 -19.89 -14.55
CA HIS A 339 -1.35 -20.30 -13.60
C HIS A 339 -1.00 -20.05 -12.13
N LEU A 340 0.28 -20.02 -11.78
CA LEU A 340 0.73 -19.78 -10.41
C LEU A 340 1.00 -18.29 -10.17
N TYR A 341 0.81 -17.87 -8.92
CA TYR A 341 1.24 -16.57 -8.45
C TYR A 341 2.78 -16.51 -8.37
N ASP A 342 3.35 -15.35 -8.68
CA ASP A 342 4.80 -15.16 -8.64
C ASP A 342 5.31 -15.07 -7.20
N ARG A 343 4.54 -14.43 -6.32
CA ARG A 343 4.87 -14.23 -4.91
C ARG A 343 3.71 -14.61 -4.02
N THR A 344 4.00 -15.34 -2.95
CA THR A 344 3.06 -15.61 -1.85
C THR A 344 3.71 -15.18 -0.55
N THR A 345 2.99 -14.38 0.23
CA THR A 345 3.47 -13.79 1.48
C THR A 345 2.44 -14.01 2.58
N ASP A 346 2.88 -14.54 3.71
CA ASP A 346 2.03 -14.64 4.90
C ASP A 346 2.03 -13.29 5.62
N LEU A 347 0.84 -12.77 5.91
CA LEU A 347 0.64 -11.54 6.68
C LEU A 347 0.61 -11.92 8.16
N VAL A 348 1.63 -11.50 8.91
CA VAL A 348 1.81 -11.91 10.30
C VAL A 348 1.75 -10.70 11.23
N ASP A 349 0.94 -10.80 12.27
CA ASP A 349 0.87 -9.80 13.33
C ASP A 349 2.22 -9.71 14.06
N PRO A 350 2.86 -8.53 14.11
CA PRO A 350 4.17 -8.36 14.75
C PRO A 350 4.18 -8.64 16.25
N VAL A 351 3.02 -8.63 16.92
CA VAL A 351 2.91 -8.82 18.37
C VAL A 351 2.59 -10.27 18.71
N THR A 352 1.48 -10.79 18.17
CA THR A 352 1.03 -12.16 18.49
C THR A 352 1.78 -13.23 17.70
N ALA A 353 2.56 -12.84 16.69
CA ALA A 353 3.23 -13.72 15.73
C ALA A 353 2.28 -14.67 14.98
N ARG A 354 0.98 -14.39 14.99
CA ARG A 354 -0.05 -15.19 14.29
C ARG A 354 -0.17 -14.72 12.85
N ALA A 355 -0.32 -15.67 11.93
CA ALA A 355 -0.65 -15.38 10.53
C ALA A 355 -2.13 -15.00 10.44
N ILE A 356 -2.41 -13.76 10.07
CA ILE A 356 -3.77 -13.22 9.96
C ILE A 356 -4.32 -13.31 8.53
N GLY A 357 -3.48 -13.63 7.56
CA GLY A 357 -3.87 -13.70 6.16
C GLY A 357 -2.73 -14.04 5.21
N ILE A 358 -3.06 -14.10 3.92
CA ILE A 358 -2.13 -14.42 2.83
C ILE A 358 -2.29 -13.37 1.73
N CYS A 359 -1.17 -12.91 1.18
CA CYS A 359 -1.09 -12.05 0.02
C CYS A 359 -0.41 -12.80 -1.13
N GLU A 360 -1.09 -12.92 -2.27
CA GLU A 360 -0.59 -13.54 -3.50
C GLU A 360 -0.51 -12.48 -4.61
N GLU A 361 0.61 -12.41 -5.32
CA GLU A 361 0.87 -11.39 -6.33
C GLU A 361 1.32 -12.03 -7.65
N ARG A 362 0.89 -11.45 -8.76
CA ARG A 362 1.22 -11.89 -10.11
C ARG A 362 1.33 -10.70 -11.07
N VAL A 363 2.23 -10.78 -12.03
CA VAL A 363 2.31 -9.81 -13.15
C VAL A 363 2.36 -10.53 -14.50
N ASP A 364 1.56 -10.04 -15.44
CA ASP A 364 1.46 -10.52 -16.83
C ASP A 364 1.68 -9.34 -17.80
N TYR A 365 2.14 -9.66 -19.02
CA TYR A 365 2.53 -8.66 -20.04
C TYR A 365 1.93 -9.00 -21.41
N GLY A 366 1.67 -7.96 -22.21
CA GLY A 366 1.41 -8.04 -23.65
C GLY A 366 0.19 -8.89 -24.02
N ALA A 367 0.29 -9.65 -25.12
CA ALA A 367 -0.81 -10.47 -25.65
C ALA A 367 -1.35 -11.55 -24.68
N ALA A 368 -0.57 -11.93 -23.66
CA ALA A 368 -1.04 -12.82 -22.61
C ALA A 368 -2.07 -12.16 -21.67
N VAL A 369 -2.14 -10.82 -21.67
CA VAL A 369 -3.11 -10.05 -20.90
C VAL A 369 -4.42 -9.95 -21.68
N LYS A 370 -5.39 -10.79 -21.32
CA LYS A 370 -6.76 -10.62 -21.79
C LYS A 370 -7.41 -9.45 -21.02
N VAL A 371 -7.50 -8.29 -21.66
CA VAL A 371 -8.17 -7.10 -21.10
C VAL A 371 -9.69 -7.29 -21.16
N PRO A 372 -10.42 -7.22 -20.03
CA PRO A 372 -11.87 -7.31 -20.03
C PRO A 372 -12.53 -6.14 -20.77
N ALA A 373 -13.66 -6.37 -21.44
CA ALA A 373 -14.37 -5.32 -22.19
C ALA A 373 -14.74 -4.11 -21.32
N GLY A 374 -15.20 -4.33 -20.08
CA GLY A 374 -15.49 -3.25 -19.14
C GLY A 374 -14.26 -2.41 -18.75
N VAL A 375 -13.05 -3.00 -18.77
CA VAL A 375 -11.79 -2.27 -18.52
C VAL A 375 -11.44 -1.40 -19.73
N SER A 376 -11.59 -1.93 -20.95
CA SER A 376 -11.37 -1.16 -22.17
C SER A 376 -12.36 -0.01 -22.32
N ALA A 377 -13.64 -0.25 -22.02
CA ALA A 377 -14.70 0.74 -22.11
C ALA A 377 -14.47 1.97 -21.20
N LEU A 378 -13.87 1.77 -20.02
CA LEU A 378 -13.54 2.86 -19.09
C LEU A 378 -12.56 3.87 -19.67
N ARG A 379 -11.76 3.50 -20.68
CA ARG A 379 -10.71 4.36 -21.24
C ARG A 379 -11.22 5.26 -22.38
N LEU A 380 -12.42 5.03 -22.88
CA LEU A 380 -13.02 5.78 -23.98
C LEU A 380 -13.61 7.10 -23.45
N HIS A 381 -12.77 8.13 -23.35
CA HIS A 381 -13.18 9.44 -22.83
C HIS A 381 -13.00 10.60 -23.83
N ASP A 382 -12.27 10.40 -24.93
CA ASP A 382 -12.00 11.43 -25.94
C ASP A 382 -11.81 10.75 -27.31
N ASP A 383 -12.13 11.47 -28.38
CA ASP A 383 -11.97 11.02 -29.76
C ASP A 383 -10.49 10.72 -30.07
N PHE A 384 -9.56 11.55 -29.56
CA PHE A 384 -8.13 11.30 -29.70
C PHE A 384 -7.71 9.94 -29.11
N LEU A 385 -8.27 9.60 -27.93
CA LEU A 385 -7.98 8.33 -27.27
C LEU A 385 -8.64 7.17 -27.98
N THR A 386 -9.87 7.37 -28.45
CA THR A 386 -10.65 6.37 -29.18
C THR A 386 -9.94 5.98 -30.48
N VAL A 387 -9.37 6.95 -31.20
CA VAL A 387 -8.59 6.70 -32.42
C VAL A 387 -7.22 6.10 -32.09
N SER A 388 -6.55 6.58 -31.02
CA SER A 388 -5.26 6.02 -30.60
C SER A 388 -5.35 4.55 -30.19
N GLN A 389 -6.49 4.13 -29.62
CA GLN A 389 -6.80 2.74 -29.22
C GLN A 389 -7.11 1.87 -30.43
N GLY A 390 -6.09 1.63 -31.26
CA GLY A 390 -6.21 0.78 -32.46
C GLY A 390 -5.17 1.12 -33.51
N GLU A 391 -4.85 2.41 -33.66
CA GLU A 391 -3.82 2.87 -34.61
C GLU A 391 -2.42 2.92 -34.00
N LEU A 392 -2.30 3.23 -32.70
CA LEU A 392 -1.03 3.26 -31.99
C LEU A 392 -0.89 2.00 -31.14
N SER A 393 0.25 1.32 -31.24
CA SER A 393 0.51 0.16 -30.40
C SER A 393 0.68 0.60 -28.94
N GLU A 394 0.01 -0.10 -28.03
CA GLU A 394 0.16 0.06 -26.58
C GLU A 394 0.69 -1.24 -25.96
N ALA A 395 1.60 -1.10 -25.01
CA ALA A 395 2.00 -2.19 -24.15
C ALA A 395 1.05 -2.26 -22.95
N VAL A 396 0.55 -3.46 -22.64
CA VAL A 396 -0.33 -3.69 -21.49
C VAL A 396 0.38 -4.54 -20.45
N ILE A 397 0.43 -4.04 -19.22
CA ILE A 397 0.87 -4.80 -18.04
C ILE A 397 -0.33 -5.02 -17.14
N ARG A 398 -0.54 -6.26 -16.70
CA ARG A 398 -1.54 -6.58 -15.68
C ARG A 398 -0.88 -7.06 -14.41
N TYR A 399 -1.05 -6.32 -13.33
CA TYR A 399 -0.69 -6.74 -11.99
C TYR A 399 -1.93 -7.22 -11.25
N GLN A 400 -1.88 -8.43 -10.70
CA GLN A 400 -2.94 -9.01 -9.89
C GLN A 400 -2.43 -9.21 -8.46
N LYS A 401 -3.25 -8.82 -7.49
CA LYS A 401 -2.99 -9.00 -6.07
C LYS A 401 -4.22 -9.58 -5.40
N ARG A 402 -4.07 -10.74 -4.80
CA ARG A 402 -5.10 -11.42 -4.03
C ARG A 402 -4.74 -11.38 -2.55
N ILE A 403 -5.68 -10.94 -1.73
CA ILE A 403 -5.54 -10.89 -0.28
C ILE A 403 -6.66 -11.70 0.34
N VAL A 404 -6.29 -12.60 1.26
CA VAL A 404 -7.22 -13.39 2.07
C VAL A 404 -6.95 -13.05 3.52
N LEU A 405 -7.98 -12.60 4.24
CA LEU A 405 -7.89 -12.23 5.66
C LEU A 405 -8.81 -13.12 6.48
N ASP A 406 -8.30 -13.61 7.62
CA ASP A 406 -9.14 -14.25 8.65
C ASP A 406 -9.64 -13.18 9.63
N ALA A 407 -10.93 -12.88 9.55
CA ALA A 407 -11.56 -11.85 10.37
C ALA A 407 -11.50 -12.17 11.86
N ARG A 408 -11.38 -13.44 12.27
CA ARG A 408 -11.33 -13.85 13.68
C ARG A 408 -10.02 -13.45 14.34
N LEU A 409 -8.97 -13.26 13.56
CA LEU A 409 -7.63 -12.88 14.03
C LEU A 409 -7.37 -11.37 13.95
N LEU A 410 -8.31 -10.58 13.43
CA LEU A 410 -8.17 -9.13 13.36
C LEU A 410 -8.49 -8.46 14.70
N PRO A 411 -7.83 -7.33 15.02
CA PRO A 411 -8.11 -6.59 16.24
C PRO A 411 -9.56 -6.10 16.25
N ARG A 412 -10.21 -6.15 17.41
CA ARG A 412 -11.53 -5.58 17.64
C ARG A 412 -11.41 -4.30 18.46
N SER A 413 -12.18 -3.30 18.07
CA SER A 413 -12.35 -2.05 18.81
C SER A 413 -13.77 -1.95 19.35
N GLU A 414 -14.04 -0.98 20.23
CA GLU A 414 -15.40 -0.63 20.66
C GLU A 414 -16.32 -0.32 19.47
N ARG A 415 -15.74 0.10 18.33
CA ARG A 415 -16.44 0.40 17.08
C ARG A 415 -16.53 -0.78 16.11
N GLY A 416 -16.24 -1.99 16.60
CA GLY A 416 -16.30 -3.23 15.82
C GLY A 416 -14.95 -3.70 15.30
N LEU A 417 -14.99 -4.64 14.35
CA LEU A 417 -13.83 -5.26 13.75
C LEU A 417 -12.96 -4.22 13.02
N THR A 418 -11.65 -4.23 13.25
CA THR A 418 -10.74 -3.33 12.54
C THR A 418 -10.22 -3.98 11.25
N GLY A 419 -10.25 -3.22 10.16
CA GLY A 419 -9.68 -3.64 8.89
C GLY A 419 -8.15 -3.48 8.81
N VAL A 420 -7.61 -3.76 7.63
CA VAL A 420 -6.20 -3.50 7.30
C VAL A 420 -6.12 -2.49 6.15
N THR A 421 -5.10 -1.65 6.19
CA THR A 421 -4.74 -0.76 5.08
C THR A 421 -3.56 -1.37 4.34
N ASP A 422 -3.74 -1.55 3.05
CA ASP A 422 -2.71 -1.96 2.11
C ASP A 422 -2.27 -0.75 1.29
N ILE A 423 -0.97 -0.47 1.34
CA ILE A 423 -0.34 0.67 0.69
C ILE A 423 0.58 0.11 -0.39
N LEU A 424 0.14 0.26 -1.64
CA LEU A 424 0.91 -0.10 -2.83
C LEU A 424 1.58 1.17 -3.38
N ARG A 425 2.87 1.11 -3.65
CA ARG A 425 3.62 2.18 -4.31
C ARG A 425 4.29 1.65 -5.54
N LEU A 426 4.05 2.28 -6.68
CA LEU A 426 4.69 1.99 -7.94
C LEU A 426 5.69 3.11 -8.26
N ASN A 427 6.96 2.76 -8.39
CA ASN A 427 7.98 3.68 -8.89
C ASN A 427 7.93 3.73 -10.43
N VAL A 428 7.61 4.89 -11.00
CA VAL A 428 7.55 5.09 -12.45
C VAL A 428 8.91 5.44 -13.06
N GLY A 429 9.98 5.49 -12.27
CA GLY A 429 11.29 5.97 -12.70
C GLY A 429 11.86 5.25 -13.93
N ARG A 430 11.55 3.97 -14.13
CA ARG A 430 11.94 3.24 -15.35
C ARG A 430 11.11 3.60 -16.57
N PHE A 431 9.87 4.05 -16.39
CA PHE A 431 9.00 4.46 -17.49
C PHE A 431 9.50 5.74 -18.16
N LEU A 432 10.29 6.54 -17.42
CA LEU A 432 10.75 7.86 -17.87
C LEU A 432 12.00 7.80 -18.75
N ARG A 433 12.65 6.63 -18.89
CA ARG A 433 13.98 6.49 -19.50
C ARG A 433 14.00 6.93 -20.96
N ASP A 434 12.98 6.52 -21.71
CA ASP A 434 12.89 6.72 -23.16
C ASP A 434 11.95 7.87 -23.53
N MET A 435 11.64 8.76 -22.57
CA MET A 435 10.88 9.98 -22.81
C MET A 435 11.78 11.09 -23.36
N ASP A 436 11.24 11.86 -24.31
CA ASP A 436 11.91 13.01 -24.89
C ASP A 436 12.06 14.17 -23.90
N GLU A 437 12.75 15.24 -24.34
CA GLU A 437 12.81 16.49 -23.58
C GLU A 437 11.40 16.97 -23.21
N PRO A 438 11.16 17.37 -21.95
CA PRO A 438 9.82 17.66 -21.47
C PRO A 438 9.24 18.95 -22.08
N GLU A 439 10.09 19.83 -22.64
CA GLU A 439 9.70 21.17 -23.06
C GLU A 439 10.34 21.53 -24.40
N PHE A 440 9.53 22.12 -25.27
CA PHE A 440 9.93 22.58 -26.58
C PHE A 440 9.53 24.06 -26.71
N ALA A 441 10.36 24.82 -27.39
CA ALA A 441 10.00 26.16 -27.83
C ALA A 441 9.22 26.02 -29.14
N LEU A 442 7.95 26.44 -29.13
CA LEU A 442 7.09 26.48 -30.30
C LEU A 442 7.07 27.90 -30.83
N GLU A 443 7.25 28.06 -32.13
CA GLU A 443 7.08 29.34 -32.81
C GLU A 443 5.63 29.81 -32.65
N TYR A 444 5.44 31.03 -32.18
CA TYR A 444 4.14 31.67 -32.05
C TYR A 444 4.22 33.07 -32.64
N VAL A 445 3.23 33.43 -33.44
CA VAL A 445 3.12 34.75 -34.03
C VAL A 445 1.96 35.46 -33.36
N ASP A 446 2.24 36.61 -32.75
CA ASP A 446 1.18 37.46 -32.22
C ASP A 446 0.40 38.08 -33.40
N LEU A 447 -0.93 37.94 -33.39
CA LEU A 447 -1.79 38.40 -34.49
C LEU A 447 -2.01 39.92 -34.46
N GLU A 448 -1.68 40.60 -33.36
CA GLU A 448 -1.84 42.06 -33.24
C GLU A 448 -0.68 42.82 -33.90
N ASP A 449 0.56 42.34 -33.76
CA ASP A 449 1.76 43.03 -34.26
C ASP A 449 2.65 42.17 -35.20
N PHE A 450 2.26 40.92 -35.47
CA PHE A 450 3.03 39.96 -36.27
C PHE A 450 4.45 39.70 -35.75
N SER A 451 4.71 39.96 -34.46
CA SER A 451 5.99 39.62 -33.84
C SER A 451 6.12 38.11 -33.69
N VAL A 452 7.32 37.59 -34.01
CA VAL A 452 7.65 36.18 -33.84
C VAL A 452 8.21 35.99 -32.44
N GLY A 453 7.45 35.26 -31.61
CA GLY A 453 7.83 34.83 -30.28
C GLY A 453 8.00 33.32 -30.21
N HIS A 454 8.45 32.86 -29.04
CA HIS A 454 8.45 31.44 -28.70
C HIS A 454 7.54 31.22 -27.50
N ILE A 455 6.62 30.27 -27.60
CA ILE A 455 5.82 29.78 -26.49
C ILE A 455 6.34 28.41 -26.05
N ARG A 456 6.22 28.11 -24.76
CA ARG A 456 6.64 26.83 -24.21
C ARG A 456 5.57 25.76 -24.43
N GLY A 457 5.89 24.76 -25.24
CA GLY A 457 5.09 23.54 -25.41
C GLY A 457 5.60 22.42 -24.51
N ALA A 458 4.74 21.83 -23.69
CA ALA A 458 5.11 20.72 -22.82
C ALA A 458 4.77 19.37 -23.47
N LYS A 459 5.77 18.50 -23.66
CA LYS A 459 5.56 17.12 -24.12
C LYS A 459 5.28 16.22 -22.94
N ARG A 460 4.18 15.47 -23.02
CA ARG A 460 3.64 14.68 -21.92
C ARG A 460 3.17 13.32 -22.42
N TYR A 461 3.35 12.29 -21.60
CA TYR A 461 3.00 10.92 -21.91
C TYR A 461 1.90 10.46 -20.94
N PRO A 462 0.64 10.31 -21.41
CA PRO A 462 -0.42 9.77 -20.59
C PRO A 462 -0.24 8.25 -20.44
N VAL A 463 -0.38 7.76 -19.21
CA VAL A 463 -0.41 6.33 -18.88
C VAL A 463 -1.71 6.06 -18.15
N ASP A 464 -2.55 5.18 -18.71
CA ASP A 464 -3.80 4.79 -18.08
C ASP A 464 -3.57 3.64 -17.11
N LEU A 465 -4.15 3.76 -15.92
CA LEU A 465 -4.21 2.71 -14.92
C LEU A 465 -5.67 2.43 -14.59
N VAL A 466 -6.15 1.27 -15.02
CA VAL A 466 -7.48 0.79 -14.63
C VAL A 466 -7.35 -0.21 -13.50
N PHE A 467 -7.94 0.12 -12.36
CA PHE A 467 -8.04 -0.75 -11.21
C PHE A 467 -9.39 -1.46 -11.25
N ARG A 468 -9.39 -2.79 -11.20
CA ARG A 468 -10.57 -3.61 -10.93
C ARG A 468 -10.44 -4.22 -9.55
N PHE A 469 -11.50 -4.09 -8.76
CA PHE A 469 -11.61 -4.61 -7.42
C PHE A 469 -12.72 -5.64 -7.38
N THR A 470 -12.41 -6.83 -6.88
CA THR A 470 -13.41 -7.88 -6.62
C THR A 470 -13.36 -8.24 -5.15
N VAL A 471 -14.48 -8.07 -4.45
CA VAL A 471 -14.66 -8.49 -3.07
C VAL A 471 -15.55 -9.73 -3.04
N LEU A 472 -15.04 -10.80 -2.43
CA LEU A 472 -15.77 -12.04 -2.21
C LEU A 472 -15.95 -12.24 -0.70
N GLU A 473 -17.19 -12.12 -0.25
CA GLU A 473 -17.55 -12.27 1.16
C GLU A 473 -18.88 -13.01 1.32
N ALA A 474 -18.90 -14.07 2.14
CA ALA A 474 -20.10 -14.86 2.43
C ALA A 474 -20.94 -15.27 1.20
N GLY A 475 -20.29 -15.57 0.07
CA GLY A 475 -20.96 -15.94 -1.18
C GLY A 475 -21.43 -14.77 -2.05
N SER A 476 -21.32 -13.52 -1.57
CA SER A 476 -21.54 -12.32 -2.37
C SER A 476 -20.27 -11.92 -3.12
N ARG A 477 -20.41 -11.54 -4.39
CA ARG A 477 -19.35 -10.98 -5.23
C ARG A 477 -19.72 -9.55 -5.56
N LYS A 478 -18.88 -8.60 -5.14
CA LYS A 478 -18.99 -7.19 -5.52
C LYS A 478 -17.80 -6.81 -6.37
N GLU A 479 -18.07 -6.17 -7.50
CA GLU A 479 -17.03 -5.67 -8.38
C GLU A 479 -17.15 -4.17 -8.52
N SER A 480 -16.01 -3.50 -8.52
CA SER A 480 -15.91 -2.09 -8.83
C SER A 480 -14.65 -1.85 -9.66
N ALA A 481 -14.66 -0.79 -10.45
CA ALA A 481 -13.52 -0.42 -11.25
C ALA A 481 -13.28 1.09 -11.21
N GLN A 482 -12.04 1.51 -11.38
CA GLN A 482 -11.67 2.92 -11.38
C GLN A 482 -10.52 3.18 -12.34
N LEU A 483 -10.64 4.23 -13.15
CA LEU A 483 -9.59 4.70 -14.02
C LEU A 483 -8.86 5.88 -13.38
N VAL A 484 -7.54 5.80 -13.41
CA VAL A 484 -6.63 6.88 -13.08
C VAL A 484 -5.66 7.06 -14.24
N ARG A 485 -5.42 8.30 -14.66
CA ARG A 485 -4.38 8.61 -15.66
C ARG A 485 -3.24 9.35 -15.01
N LEU A 486 -2.04 8.80 -15.15
CA LEU A 486 -0.81 9.50 -14.82
C LEU A 486 -0.31 10.24 -16.05
N VAL A 487 -0.02 11.53 -15.89
CA VAL A 487 0.63 12.31 -16.95
C VAL A 487 2.08 12.48 -16.59
N LEU A 488 2.94 11.83 -17.38
CA LEU A 488 4.36 11.72 -17.12
C LEU A 488 5.18 12.60 -18.06
N ASP A 489 6.38 12.96 -17.61
CA ASP A 489 7.47 13.47 -18.42
C ASP A 489 8.81 12.90 -17.92
N ARG A 490 9.91 13.27 -18.57
CA ARG A 490 11.25 12.83 -18.19
C ARG A 490 11.64 13.15 -16.74
N ASN A 491 11.01 14.15 -16.12
CA ASN A 491 11.28 14.57 -14.74
C ASN A 491 10.45 13.79 -13.70
N GLY A 492 9.32 13.22 -14.09
CA GLY A 492 8.45 12.45 -13.20
C GLY A 492 6.97 12.53 -13.52
N ILE A 493 6.18 12.29 -12.48
CA ILE A 493 4.73 12.44 -12.49
C ILE A 493 4.41 13.93 -12.39
N GLN A 494 3.80 14.48 -13.43
CA GLN A 494 3.42 15.91 -13.48
C GLN A 494 2.05 16.15 -12.87
N ARG A 495 1.11 15.23 -13.12
CA ARG A 495 -0.21 15.24 -12.51
C ARG A 495 -0.86 13.86 -12.58
N MET A 496 -1.89 13.70 -11.77
CA MET A 496 -2.79 12.55 -11.78
C MET A 496 -4.20 13.05 -12.08
N GLN A 497 -4.89 12.41 -13.02
CA GLN A 497 -6.29 12.65 -13.34
C GLN A 497 -7.12 11.48 -12.84
N ASN A 498 -8.12 11.77 -12.01
CA ASN A 498 -9.06 10.77 -11.51
C ASN A 498 -10.34 10.85 -12.32
N PHE A 499 -10.82 9.71 -12.81
CA PHE A 499 -12.08 9.64 -13.50
C PHE A 499 -13.14 9.06 -12.55
N PRO A 500 -14.32 9.69 -12.44
CA PRO A 500 -15.39 9.16 -11.60
C PRO A 500 -15.81 7.78 -12.11
N GLN A 501 -16.21 6.91 -11.18
CA GLN A 501 -16.80 5.62 -11.52
C GLN A 501 -18.02 5.83 -12.42
N PRO A 502 -18.10 5.16 -13.58
CA PRO A 502 -19.41 5.02 -14.21
C PRO A 502 -20.29 4.21 -13.26
N VAL A 503 -21.45 4.77 -12.94
CA VAL A 503 -22.49 4.06 -12.19
C VAL A 503 -22.78 2.78 -12.97
N ALA A 504 -22.55 1.62 -12.34
CA ALA A 504 -22.77 0.34 -12.99
C ALA A 504 -24.21 0.27 -13.50
N ALA A 505 -24.38 0.26 -14.83
CA ALA A 505 -25.57 -0.32 -15.42
C ALA A 505 -25.56 -1.81 -15.01
N PRO A 506 -26.71 -2.38 -14.60
CA PRO A 506 -26.76 -3.78 -14.20
C PRO A 506 -26.37 -4.64 -15.40
N GLU A 507 -25.16 -5.19 -15.41
CA GLU A 507 -24.84 -6.30 -16.30
C GLU A 507 -25.81 -7.43 -15.97
N ALA A 508 -26.61 -7.80 -16.96
CA ALA A 508 -27.56 -8.89 -16.86
C ALA A 508 -26.86 -10.13 -16.30
N ALA A 509 -27.47 -10.74 -15.28
CA ALA A 509 -27.00 -11.93 -14.61
C ALA A 509 -26.75 -13.09 -15.60
N GLY A 510 -25.56 -13.13 -16.18
CA GLY A 510 -25.04 -14.29 -16.89
C GLY A 510 -24.67 -15.35 -15.86
N THR A 511 -25.63 -16.21 -15.54
CA THR A 511 -25.40 -17.46 -14.81
C THR A 511 -24.45 -18.32 -15.64
N VAL A 512 -23.15 -18.28 -15.33
CA VAL A 512 -22.22 -19.33 -15.74
C VAL A 512 -22.25 -20.37 -14.62
N PRO A 513 -22.90 -21.54 -14.81
CA PRO A 513 -22.88 -22.58 -13.81
C PRO A 513 -21.44 -23.10 -13.68
N LEU A 514 -20.92 -23.08 -12.45
CA LEU A 514 -19.77 -23.88 -12.05
C LEU A 514 -20.13 -25.36 -12.29
N GLN A 515 -19.55 -25.97 -13.32
CA GLN A 515 -19.63 -27.42 -13.49
C GLN A 515 -18.87 -28.11 -12.33
N PRO A 516 -19.52 -29.01 -11.57
CA PRO A 516 -18.83 -29.84 -10.60
C PRO A 516 -17.99 -30.91 -11.32
N ALA A 517 -16.80 -31.14 -10.77
CA ALA A 517 -15.89 -32.20 -11.21
C ALA A 517 -16.61 -33.56 -11.21
N ALA A 518 -16.66 -34.20 -12.38
CA ALA A 518 -17.18 -35.55 -12.53
C ALA A 518 -16.28 -36.55 -11.80
N LEU A 519 -16.76 -37.06 -10.67
CA LEU A 519 -16.37 -38.35 -10.11
C LEU A 519 -16.72 -39.43 -11.14
N ARG A 520 -15.72 -39.96 -11.84
CA ARG A 520 -15.85 -41.23 -12.56
C ARG A 520 -15.74 -42.37 -11.54
N ALA A 521 -16.89 -42.88 -11.13
CA ALA A 521 -17.01 -44.26 -10.67
C ALA A 521 -17.33 -45.15 -11.88
N GLY A 522 -16.68 -46.31 -11.98
CA GLY A 522 -17.09 -47.35 -12.91
C GLY A 522 -15.98 -48.32 -13.31
N ALA A 523 -15.88 -49.40 -12.52
CA ALA A 523 -15.48 -50.78 -12.83
C ALA A 523 -14.49 -51.33 -11.79
#